data_AF-A0A2A5MAU0-F1
#
_entry.id   AF-A0A2A5MAU0-F1
#
_cell.length_a   1.000
_cell.length_b   1.000
_cell.length_c   1.000
_cell.angle_alpha   90.00
_cell.angle_beta   90.00
_cell.angle_gamma   90.00
#
_symmetry.space_group_name_H-M   'P 1'
#
loop_
_entity.id
_entity.type
_entity.pdbx_description
1 polymer ?
#
loop_
_entity_poly.entity_id
_entity_poly.type
_entity_poly.pdbx_seq_one_letter_code
_entity_poly.pdbx_strand_id
1 'polypeptide(L)' 'MKKILLLGALFAVNLWAVNDIEVKNALVKQTPPHAKNSAIFLTIFNNTDKDIALIGVKSDISEASELHT' A
#
# COMPACT_ATOMS: atom_id res chain seq x y z
N MET A 1 40.77 0.82 -6.81
CA MET A 1 39.83 0.29 -7.84
C MET A 1 38.84 -0.72 -7.26
N LYS A 2 39.26 -1.86 -6.68
CA LYS A 2 38.33 -2.86 -6.08
C LYS A 2 37.34 -2.29 -5.05
N LYS A 3 37.78 -1.36 -4.18
CA LYS A 3 36.93 -0.72 -3.17
C LYS A 3 35.83 0.18 -3.77
N ILE A 4 36.10 0.85 -4.89
CA ILE A 4 35.16 1.72 -5.59
C ILE A 4 34.10 0.87 -6.30
N LEU A 5 34.51 -0.24 -6.91
CA LEU A 5 33.61 -1.23 -7.50
C LEU A 5 32.66 -1.83 -6.45
N LEU A 6 33.18 -2.16 -5.25
CA LEU A 6 32.36 -2.71 -4.17
C LEU A 6 31.32 -1.69 -3.66
N LEU A 7 31.70 -0.42 -3.55
CA LEU A 7 30.80 0.65 -3.12
C LEU A 7 29.70 0.95 -4.15
N GLY A 8 30.04 0.89 -5.45
CA GLY A 8 29.07 1.03 -6.54
C GLY A 8 28.06 -0.12 -6.57
N ALA A 9 28.50 -1.37 -6.32
CA ALA A 9 27.62 -2.54 -6.24
C ALA A 9 26.62 -2.43 -5.08
N LEU A 10 27.04 -1.91 -3.92
CA LEU A 10 26.16 -1.68 -2.77
C LEU A 10 25.15 -0.55 -3.00
N PHE A 11 25.46 0.43 -3.85
CA PHE A 11 24.51 1.50 -4.19
C PHE A 11 23.41 1.00 -5.14
N ALA A 12 23.76 0.14 -6.10
CA ALA A 12 22.83 -0.38 -7.10
C ALA A 12 21.70 -1.26 -6.51
N VAL A 13 21.93 -1.94 -5.38
CA VAL A 13 20.90 -2.77 -4.72
C VAL A 13 19.80 -1.93 -4.04
N ASN A 14 20.06 -0.67 -3.72
CA ASN A 14 19.08 0.21 -3.06
C ASN A 14 18.05 0.81 -4.03
N LEU A 15 18.34 0.81 -5.34
CA LEU A 15 17.42 1.34 -6.35
C LEU A 15 16.14 0.49 -6.50
N TRP A 16 16.17 -0.76 -6.06
CA TRP A 16 15.04 -1.70 -6.14
C TRP A 16 14.18 -1.73 -4.87
N ALA A 17 14.53 -0.94 -3.85
CA ALA A 17 13.85 -0.93 -2.55
C ALA A 17 12.72 0.12 -2.45
N VAL A 18 12.38 0.79 -3.54
CA VAL A 18 11.26 1.75 -3.56
C VAL A 18 9.95 0.96 -3.69
N ASN A 19 9.05 1.15 -2.72
CA ASN A 19 7.68 0.62 -2.84
C ASN A 19 6.88 1.52 -3.79
N ASP A 20 6.59 1.03 -5.00
CA ASP A 20 5.80 1.72 -6.02
C ASP A 20 4.43 2.18 -5.48
N ILE A 21 3.77 1.31 -4.71
CA ILE A 21 2.54 1.60 -3.98
C ILE A 21 2.79 1.42 -2.48
N GLU A 22 2.50 2.45 -1.70
CA GLU A 22 2.64 2.42 -0.24
C GLU A 22 1.28 2.63 0.43
N VAL A 23 0.93 1.77 1.39
CA VAL A 23 -0.29 1.88 2.18
C VAL A 23 0.07 2.26 3.62
N LYS A 24 -0.49 3.38 4.10
CA LYS A 24 -0.22 3.94 5.43
C LYS A 24 -1.50 4.19 6.22
N ASN A 25 -1.35 4.28 7.53
CA ASN A 25 -2.40 4.69 8.48
C ASN A 25 -3.70 3.87 8.35
N ALA A 26 -3.59 2.58 8.07
CA ALA A 26 -4.75 1.71 7.97
C ALA A 26 -5.42 1.57 9.34
N LEU A 27 -6.71 1.91 9.40
CA LEU A 27 -7.54 1.83 10.58
C LEU A 27 -8.93 1.31 10.21
N VAL A 28 -9.55 0.58 11.14
CA VAL A 28 -10.90 0.05 10.98
C VAL A 28 -11.82 0.75 11.97
N LYS A 29 -12.99 1.19 11.51
CA LYS A 29 -14.01 1.80 12.37
C LYS A 29 -14.76 0.70 13.13
N GLN A 30 -14.59 0.66 14.45
CA GLN A 30 -15.45 -0.17 15.28
C GLN A 30 -16.90 0.33 15.19
N THR A 31 -17.84 -0.58 14.98
CA THR A 31 -19.27 -0.27 14.89
C THR A 31 -20.04 -0.84 16.08
N PRO A 32 -21.21 -0.27 16.43
CA PRO A 32 -22.03 -0.79 17.52
C PRO A 32 -22.40 -2.27 17.31
N PRO A 33 -22.71 -3.01 18.39
CA PRO A 33 -23.24 -4.36 18.28
C PRO A 33 -24.40 -4.43 17.27
N HIS A 34 -24.44 -5.51 16.49
CA HIS A 34 -25.42 -5.78 15.44
C HIS A 34 -25.33 -4.93 14.16
N ALA A 35 -24.47 -3.91 14.10
CA ALA A 35 -24.15 -3.26 12.83
C ALA A 35 -23.55 -4.29 11.86
N LYS A 36 -24.08 -4.34 10.63
CA LYS A 36 -23.72 -5.34 9.62
C LYS A 36 -22.53 -4.96 8.74
N ASN A 37 -22.16 -3.68 8.76
CA ASN A 37 -21.05 -3.15 8.02
C ASN A 37 -20.07 -2.40 8.94
N SER A 38 -18.87 -2.19 8.42
CA SER A 38 -17.82 -1.36 8.98
C SER A 38 -17.14 -0.62 7.82
N ALA A 39 -16.11 0.18 8.12
CA ALA A 39 -15.32 0.88 7.13
C ALA A 39 -13.83 0.79 7.50
N ILE A 40 -12.99 0.65 6.47
CA ILE A 40 -11.54 0.77 6.57
C ILE A 40 -11.16 2.12 6.01
N PHE A 41 -10.32 2.85 6.72
CA PHE A 41 -9.71 4.10 6.26
C PHE A 41 -8.20 3.87 6.17
N LEU A 42 -7.60 4.31 5.08
CA LEU A 42 -6.18 4.16 4.81
C LEU A 42 -5.73 5.25 3.83
N THR A 43 -4.41 5.45 3.73
CA THR A 43 -3.82 6.32 2.72
C THR A 43 -3.02 5.46 1.75
N ILE A 44 -3.29 5.58 0.46
CA ILE A 44 -2.51 4.93 -0.61
C ILE A 44 -1.67 6.01 -1.29
N PHE A 45 -0.36 5.79 -1.33
CA PHE A 45 0.57 6.62 -2.09
C PHE A 45 1.00 5.88 -3.34
N ASN A 46 0.89 6.54 -4.49
CA ASN A 46 1.53 6.13 -5.73
C ASN A 46 2.86 6.87 -5.84
N ASN A 47 3.98 6.16 -5.63
CA ASN A 47 5.33 6.70 -5.68
C ASN A 47 5.95 6.58 -7.09
N THR A 48 5.15 6.23 -8.09
CA THR A 48 5.58 6.11 -9.49
C THR A 48 5.21 7.37 -10.28
N ASP A 49 5.72 7.44 -11.50
CA ASP A 49 5.39 8.47 -12.49
C ASP A 49 4.22 8.08 -13.41
N LYS A 50 3.49 7.00 -13.07
CA LYS A 50 2.40 6.45 -13.87
C LYS A 50 1.06 6.71 -13.21
N ASP A 51 0.03 6.91 -14.02
CA ASP A 51 -1.35 6.90 -13.54
C ASP A 51 -1.75 5.46 -13.16
N ILE A 52 -2.17 5.27 -11.90
CA ILE A 52 -2.60 3.99 -11.36
C ILE A 52 -3.98 4.17 -10.72
N ALA A 53 -4.93 3.32 -11.10
CA ALA A 53 -6.30 3.36 -10.59
C ALA A 53 -6.56 2.24 -9.57
N LEU A 54 -7.26 2.58 -8.48
CA LEU A 54 -7.81 1.60 -7.55
C LEU A 54 -9.12 1.05 -8.12
N ILE A 55 -9.08 -0.16 -8.67
CA ILE A 55 -10.21 -0.77 -9.40
C ILE A 55 -11.06 -1.74 -8.57
N GLY A 56 -10.62 -2.10 -7.38
CA GLY A 56 -11.33 -3.06 -6.55
C GLY A 56 -10.73 -3.22 -5.16
N VAL A 57 -11.51 -3.83 -4.29
CA VAL A 57 -11.14 -4.18 -2.92
C VAL A 57 -11.75 -5.53 -2.57
N LYS A 58 -11.05 -6.30 -1.74
CA LYS A 58 -11.54 -7.57 -1.20
C LYS A 58 -11.18 -7.65 0.28
N SER A 59 -12.06 -8.26 1.07
CA SER A 59 -11.83 -8.58 2.47
C SER A 59 -12.40 -9.97 2.77
N ASP A 60 -11.63 -10.79 3.50
CA ASP A 60 -12.03 -12.17 3.81
C ASP A 60 -13.11 -12.25 4.91
N ILE A 61 -13.37 -11.13 5.60
CA ILE A 61 -14.35 -11.05 6.70
C ILE A 61 -15.68 -10.40 6.30
N SER A 62 -15.84 -10.06 5.02
CA SER A 62 -17.05 -9.43 4.48
C SER A 62 -17.48 -10.11 3.19
N GLU A 63 -18.78 -10.28 3.00
CA GLU A 63 -19.34 -10.82 1.76
C GLU A 63 -19.11 -9.88 0.56
N ALA A 64 -19.18 -8.57 0.79
CA ALA A 64 -18.94 -7.53 -0.20
C ALA A 64 -18.05 -6.42 0.37
N SER A 65 -17.30 -5.75 -0.50
CA SER A 65 -16.49 -4.59 -0.17
C SER A 65 -16.68 -3.53 -1.26
N GLU A 66 -16.88 -2.29 -0.84
CA GLU A 66 -17.19 -1.16 -1.73
C GLU A 66 -16.14 -0.06 -1.58
N LEU A 67 -15.85 0.65 -2.68
CA LEU A 67 -14.91 1.76 -2.69
C LEU A 67 -15.64 3.09 -2.57
N HIS A 68 -15.23 3.91 -1.60
CA HIS A 68 -15.67 5.28 -1.42
C HIS A 68 -14.42 6.16 -1.29
N THR A 69 -14.02 6.81 -2.38
CA THR A 69 -12.79 7.62 -2.51
C THR A 69 -13.09 9.05 -2.89
#